data_AF-K9A9M5-F1
#
_entry.id   AF-K9A9M5-F1
#
_cell.length_a   1.000
_cell.length_b   1.000
_cell.length_c   1.000
_cell.angle_alpha   90.00
_cell.angle_beta   90.00
_cell.angle_gamma   90.00
#
_symmetry.space_group_name_H-M   'P 1'
#
loop_
_entity.id
_entity.type
_entity.pdbx_description
1 polymer ?
#
loop_
_entity_poly.entity_id
_entity_poly.type
_entity_poly.pdbx_seq_one_letter_code
_entity_poly.pdbx_strand_id
1 'polypeptide(L)'
;MKRILLLSFLFFYLLMPAYAQEVKYKNIVVNLKDQWDISKGQNEELIAIKKSSKQAVIISIYYPKGIEEGMQYLVASLQIPKQGLVKMKGVTLVNEDINIPLSSGMNYQANVFTTDFDKRFLISASSGTNAGVILVTYEGEGNDTNKAINDFKSLINNIKIEAPKDRFLFNQNDLLKHN
;
A
#
# COMPACT_ATOMS: atom_id res chain seq x y z
N MET A 1 -15.99 46.36 -14.28
CA MET A 1 -15.22 45.14 -14.65
C MET A 1 -14.49 44.55 -13.43
N LYS A 2 -15.19 44.08 -12.39
CA LYS A 2 -14.57 43.43 -11.21
C LYS A 2 -15.07 42.00 -10.94
N ARG A 3 -16.17 41.57 -11.59
CA ARG A 3 -16.75 40.23 -11.41
C ARG A 3 -16.13 39.14 -12.28
N ILE A 4 -15.55 39.48 -13.44
CA ILE A 4 -14.92 38.52 -14.35
C ILE A 4 -13.61 37.96 -13.77
N LEU A 5 -12.86 38.78 -13.04
CA LEU A 5 -11.58 38.40 -12.42
C LEU A 5 -11.71 37.33 -11.32
N LEU A 6 -12.85 37.30 -10.62
CA LEU A 6 -13.12 36.31 -9.56
C LEU A 6 -13.42 34.92 -10.14
N LEU A 7 -14.14 34.85 -11.28
CA LEU A 7 -14.45 33.60 -11.98
C LEU A 7 -13.21 32.96 -12.61
N SER A 8 -12.27 33.76 -13.15
CA SER A 8 -10.99 33.25 -13.66
C SER A 8 -10.10 32.68 -12.56
N PHE A 9 -10.13 33.23 -11.33
CA PHE A 9 -9.38 32.69 -10.19
C PHE A 9 -9.96 31.34 -9.72
N LEU A 10 -11.29 31.20 -9.72
CA LEU A 10 -11.97 29.91 -9.45
C LEU A 10 -11.63 28.85 -10.51
N PHE A 11 -11.49 29.24 -11.77
CA PHE A 11 -11.14 28.32 -12.86
C PHE A 11 -9.69 27.79 -12.74
N PHE A 12 -8.75 28.61 -12.27
CA PHE A 12 -7.36 28.17 -12.07
C PHE A 12 -7.18 27.22 -10.89
N TYR A 13 -7.98 27.36 -9.82
CA TYR A 13 -7.99 26.38 -8.72
C TYR A 13 -8.57 25.02 -9.13
N LEU A 14 -9.52 25.00 -10.08
CA LEU A 14 -10.09 23.79 -10.65
C LEU A 14 -9.19 23.12 -11.71
N LEU A 15 -8.15 23.82 -12.18
CA LEU A 15 -7.20 23.35 -13.19
C LEU A 15 -5.85 22.96 -12.61
N MET A 16 -5.69 22.86 -11.28
CA MET A 16 -4.55 22.12 -10.76
C MET A 16 -4.69 20.69 -11.28
N PRO A 17 -3.79 20.22 -12.17
CA PRO A 17 -3.83 18.82 -12.55
C PRO A 17 -3.73 18.05 -11.24
N ALA A 18 -4.71 17.18 -10.98
CA ALA A 18 -4.52 16.15 -9.98
C ALA A 18 -3.25 15.42 -10.44
N TYR A 19 -2.12 15.74 -9.82
CA TYR A 19 -0.81 15.22 -10.20
C TYR A 19 -0.84 13.74 -9.89
N ALA A 20 -1.30 12.95 -10.86
CA ALA A 20 -1.33 11.50 -10.81
C ALA A 20 0.01 11.03 -11.35
N GLN A 21 0.89 10.58 -10.47
CA GLN A 21 2.18 10.02 -10.84
C GLN A 21 2.02 8.51 -11.03
N GLU A 22 2.01 8.07 -12.28
CA GLU A 22 2.09 6.64 -12.61
C GLU A 22 3.53 6.15 -12.41
N VAL A 23 3.67 5.06 -11.66
CA VAL A 23 4.95 4.45 -11.31
C VAL A 23 4.89 2.99 -11.65
N LYS A 24 5.86 2.53 -12.46
CA LYS A 24 6.01 1.12 -12.79
C LYS A 24 7.15 0.51 -11.99
N TYR A 25 6.82 -0.48 -11.18
CA TYR A 25 7.77 -1.26 -10.40
C TYR A 25 7.51 -2.75 -10.64
N LYS A 26 8.39 -3.38 -11.44
CA LYS A 26 8.22 -4.78 -11.87
C LYS A 26 6.82 -5.00 -12.48
N ASN A 27 6.02 -5.92 -11.93
CA ASN A 27 4.65 -6.21 -12.34
C ASN A 27 3.59 -5.30 -11.68
N ILE A 28 4.02 -4.27 -10.95
CA ILE A 28 3.15 -3.37 -10.21
C ILE A 28 3.13 -2.00 -10.90
N VAL A 29 1.93 -1.54 -11.23
CA VAL A 29 1.66 -0.17 -11.64
C VAL A 29 0.94 0.53 -10.50
N VAL A 30 1.53 1.60 -9.97
CA VAL A 30 0.93 2.38 -8.88
C VAL A 30 0.63 3.78 -9.41
N ASN A 31 -0.60 4.22 -9.24
CA ASN A 31 -0.97 5.61 -9.50
C ASN A 31 -1.03 6.39 -8.18
N LEU A 32 0.06 7.10 -7.88
CA LEU A 32 0.15 7.92 -6.68
C LEU A 32 -0.45 9.29 -6.98
N LYS A 33 -1.57 9.60 -6.32
CA LYS A 33 -2.18 10.93 -6.36
C LYS A 33 -1.33 11.89 -5.52
N ASP A 34 -1.14 13.10 -6.03
CA ASP A 34 -0.29 14.16 -5.50
C ASP A 34 1.21 13.93 -5.74
N GLN A 35 2.03 14.87 -5.29
CA GLN A 35 3.48 14.80 -5.44
C GLN A 35 4.09 13.90 -4.37
N TRP A 36 4.63 12.75 -4.80
CA TRP A 36 5.41 11.83 -3.98
C TRP A 36 6.88 11.87 -4.43
N ASP A 37 7.79 11.86 -3.48
CA ASP A 37 9.21 11.63 -3.73
C ASP A 37 9.41 10.12 -3.87
N ILE A 38 9.87 9.66 -5.04
CA ILE A 38 9.96 8.25 -5.37
C ILE A 38 11.41 7.81 -5.50
N SER A 39 11.74 6.68 -4.89
CA SER A 39 13.07 6.09 -4.93
C SER A 39 12.99 4.56 -4.92
N LYS A 40 14.13 3.92 -5.18
CA LYS A 40 14.31 2.48 -5.00
C LYS A 40 15.07 2.25 -3.70
N GLY A 41 14.56 1.33 -2.89
CA GLY A 41 15.25 0.86 -1.70
C GLY A 41 16.38 -0.12 -2.03
N GLN A 42 17.04 -0.61 -0.99
CA GLN A 42 18.26 -1.43 -1.12
C GLN A 42 17.99 -2.80 -1.75
N ASN A 43 16.79 -3.34 -1.57
CA ASN A 43 16.35 -4.61 -2.16
C ASN A 43 15.44 -4.38 -3.37
N GLU A 44 15.64 -3.25 -4.05
CA GLU A 44 14.87 -2.77 -5.19
C GLU A 44 13.39 -2.48 -4.90
N GLU A 45 12.95 -2.46 -3.64
CA GLU A 45 11.59 -2.08 -3.29
C GLU A 45 11.26 -0.65 -3.74
N LEU A 46 10.00 -0.42 -4.10
CA LEU A 46 9.52 0.91 -4.40
C LEU A 46 9.29 1.66 -3.08
N ILE A 47 9.98 2.76 -2.87
CA ILE A 47 9.78 3.65 -1.73
C ILE A 47 9.20 4.95 -2.25
N ALA A 48 8.04 5.36 -1.73
CA ALA A 48 7.46 6.65 -2.02
C ALA A 48 7.17 7.40 -0.71
N ILE A 49 7.61 8.66 -0.64
CA ILE A 49 7.46 9.51 0.54
C ILE A 49 6.72 10.78 0.15
N LYS A 50 5.67 11.11 0.89
CA LYS A 50 4.94 12.36 0.75
C LYS A 50 5.24 13.24 1.96
N LYS A 51 6.24 14.11 1.81
CA LYS A 51 6.74 14.98 2.90
C LYS A 51 5.66 15.90 3.46
N SER A 52 4.78 16.44 2.61
CA SER A 52 3.74 17.41 3.01
C SER A 52 2.74 16.84 4.01
N SER A 53 2.46 15.54 3.96
CA SER A 53 1.57 14.81 4.89
C SER A 53 2.31 13.79 5.76
N LYS A 54 3.65 13.80 5.72
CA LYS A 54 4.53 12.84 6.44
C LYS A 54 4.09 11.38 6.30
N GLN A 55 3.70 11.03 5.08
CA GLN A 55 3.33 9.67 4.71
C GLN A 55 4.50 9.00 4.01
N ALA A 56 4.65 7.71 4.23
CA ALA A 56 5.58 6.87 3.49
C ALA A 56 4.88 5.57 3.09
N VAL A 57 5.22 5.06 1.91
CA VAL A 57 4.79 3.74 1.46
C VAL A 57 5.99 3.00 0.88
N ILE A 58 6.09 1.73 1.24
CA ILE A 58 7.07 0.79 0.70
C ILE A 58 6.29 -0.34 0.04
N ILE A 59 6.60 -0.63 -1.22
CA ILE A 59 5.95 -1.68 -2.00
C ILE A 59 7.02 -2.64 -2.50
N SER A 60 6.85 -3.92 -2.18
CA SER A 60 7.70 -4.99 -2.67
C SER A 60 6.86 -6.15 -3.23
N ILE A 61 7.47 -6.93 -4.11
CA ILE A 61 6.87 -8.15 -4.66
C ILE A 61 7.89 -9.26 -4.63
N TYR A 62 7.45 -10.41 -4.12
CA TYR A 62 8.20 -11.65 -4.10
C TYR A 62 7.61 -12.62 -5.12
N TYR A 63 8.49 -13.29 -5.87
CA TYR A 63 8.13 -14.26 -6.90
C TYR A 63 8.42 -15.67 -6.38
N PRO A 64 7.42 -16.35 -5.79
CA PRO A 64 7.61 -17.72 -5.32
C PRO A 64 7.80 -18.67 -6.52
N LYS A 65 8.51 -19.78 -6.31
CA LYS A 65 8.67 -20.87 -7.29
C LYS A 65 7.46 -21.80 -7.34
N GLY A 66 6.58 -21.75 -6.33
CA GLY A 66 5.37 -22.57 -6.24
C GLY A 66 4.35 -22.02 -5.25
N ILE A 67 3.16 -22.62 -5.23
CA ILE A 67 2.05 -22.21 -4.35
C ILE A 67 2.46 -22.32 -2.87
N GLU A 68 3.12 -23.42 -2.50
CA GLU A 68 3.54 -23.66 -1.11
C GLU A 68 4.51 -22.57 -0.61
N GLU A 69 5.55 -22.25 -1.39
CA GLU A 69 6.49 -21.17 -1.08
C GLU A 69 5.78 -19.80 -1.03
N GLY A 70 4.82 -19.56 -1.92
CA GLY A 70 4.01 -18.35 -1.90
C GLY A 70 3.18 -18.22 -0.63
N MET A 71 2.55 -19.30 -0.17
CA MET A 71 1.79 -19.33 1.08
C MET A 71 2.69 -19.13 2.30
N GLN A 72 3.85 -19.77 2.34
CA GLN A 72 4.85 -19.57 3.39
C GLN A 72 5.29 -18.11 3.45
N TYR A 73 5.57 -17.50 2.30
CA TYR A 73 5.97 -16.09 2.23
C TYR A 73 4.84 -15.15 2.64
N LEU A 74 3.60 -15.42 2.22
CA LEU A 74 2.42 -14.63 2.61
C LEU A 74 2.28 -14.61 4.14
N VAL A 75 2.31 -15.78 4.78
CA VAL A 75 2.25 -15.91 6.24
C VAL A 75 3.43 -15.18 6.91
N ALA A 76 4.65 -15.41 6.42
CA ALA A 76 5.85 -14.78 6.97
C ALA A 76 5.81 -13.24 6.86
N SER A 77 5.28 -12.71 5.76
CA SER A 77 5.18 -11.27 5.51
C SER A 77 4.24 -10.54 6.48
N LEU A 78 3.34 -11.26 7.13
CA LEU A 78 2.47 -10.73 8.19
C LEU A 78 3.05 -10.97 9.58
N GLN A 79 3.58 -12.17 9.83
CA GLN A 79 4.07 -12.57 11.15
C GLN A 79 5.38 -11.88 11.53
N ILE A 80 6.34 -11.75 10.62
CA ILE A 80 7.66 -11.19 10.92
C ILE A 80 7.55 -9.72 11.37
N PRO A 81 6.86 -8.82 10.63
CA PRO A 81 6.65 -7.45 11.09
C PRO A 81 5.92 -7.40 12.43
N LYS A 82 4.87 -8.21 12.62
CA LYS A 82 4.14 -8.30 13.88
C LYS A 82 5.06 -8.65 15.05
N GLN A 83 5.82 -9.73 14.95
CA GLN A 83 6.72 -10.19 16.01
C GLN A 83 7.86 -9.20 16.31
N GLY A 84 8.33 -8.45 15.32
CA GLY A 84 9.35 -7.42 15.49
C GLY A 84 8.79 -6.15 16.14
N LEU A 85 7.70 -5.62 15.59
CA LEU A 85 7.12 -4.34 15.99
C LEU A 85 6.53 -4.36 17.39
N VAL A 86 5.86 -5.44 17.81
CA VAL A 86 5.29 -5.53 19.17
C VAL A 86 6.34 -5.57 20.28
N LYS A 87 7.60 -5.85 19.94
CA LYS A 87 8.73 -5.81 20.90
C LYS A 87 9.33 -4.41 21.01
N MET A 88 9.00 -3.49 20.11
CA MET A 88 9.49 -2.12 20.14
C MET A 88 8.73 -1.33 21.21
N LYS A 89 9.47 -0.63 22.07
CA LYS A 89 8.87 0.25 23.08
C LYS A 89 7.99 1.29 22.38
N GLY A 90 6.80 1.55 22.93
CA GLY A 90 5.87 2.58 22.43
C GLY A 90 5.19 2.23 21.11
N VAL A 91 5.23 0.96 20.67
CA VAL A 91 4.45 0.45 19.56
C VAL A 91 3.34 -0.44 20.10
N THR A 92 2.10 -0.21 19.65
CA THR A 92 0.93 -0.99 20.03
C THR A 92 0.28 -1.58 18.78
N LEU A 93 0.04 -2.88 18.75
CA LEU A 93 -0.80 -3.53 17.74
C LEU A 93 -2.27 -3.19 18.06
N VAL A 94 -2.96 -2.52 17.14
CA VAL A 94 -4.35 -2.07 17.34
C VAL A 94 -5.36 -2.89 16.54
N ASN A 95 -4.97 -3.41 15.38
CA ASN A 95 -5.77 -4.36 14.61
C ASN A 95 -4.87 -5.47 14.07
N GLU A 96 -5.29 -6.70 14.30
CA GLU A 96 -4.58 -7.90 13.88
C GLU A 96 -5.30 -8.60 12.73
N ASP A 97 -4.53 -9.01 11.73
CA ASP A 97 -4.93 -9.88 10.63
C ASP A 97 -6.28 -9.47 9.98
N ILE A 98 -6.49 -8.15 9.81
CA ILE A 98 -7.70 -7.61 9.20
C ILE A 98 -7.68 -7.81 7.69
N ASN A 99 -8.84 -8.09 7.11
CA ASN A 99 -9.02 -8.18 5.67
C ASN A 99 -9.45 -6.83 5.10
N ILE A 100 -8.70 -6.31 4.12
CA ILE A 100 -8.99 -5.07 3.40
C ILE A 100 -9.32 -5.42 1.94
N PRO A 101 -10.61 -5.52 1.60
CA PRO A 101 -11.03 -5.83 0.24
C PRO A 101 -10.94 -4.61 -0.67
N LEU A 102 -10.46 -4.83 -1.90
CA LEU A 102 -10.41 -3.83 -2.95
C LEU A 102 -11.51 -4.03 -3.98
N SER A 103 -11.87 -2.93 -4.65
CA SER A 103 -12.85 -2.93 -5.73
C SER A 103 -12.44 -3.79 -6.93
N SER A 104 -11.14 -4.05 -7.09
CA SER A 104 -10.56 -4.93 -8.11
C SER A 104 -10.73 -6.43 -7.80
N GLY A 105 -11.30 -6.79 -6.64
CA GLY A 105 -11.41 -8.17 -6.17
C GLY A 105 -10.15 -8.71 -5.48
N MET A 106 -9.08 -7.90 -5.40
CA MET A 106 -7.91 -8.23 -4.58
C MET A 106 -8.20 -8.00 -3.10
N ASN A 107 -7.65 -8.86 -2.24
CA ASN A 107 -7.78 -8.77 -0.78
C ASN A 107 -6.39 -8.67 -0.15
N TYR A 108 -6.20 -7.69 0.72
CA TYR A 108 -4.99 -7.57 1.53
C TYR A 108 -5.29 -8.00 2.96
N GLN A 109 -4.48 -8.90 3.50
CA GLN A 109 -4.42 -9.13 4.94
C GLN A 109 -3.47 -8.11 5.54
N ALA A 110 -3.82 -7.50 6.67
CA ALA A 110 -3.03 -6.42 7.25
C ALA A 110 -2.98 -6.46 8.78
N ASN A 111 -1.85 -6.00 9.32
CA ASN A 111 -1.66 -5.67 10.73
C ASN A 111 -1.48 -4.15 10.85
N VAL A 112 -2.19 -3.54 11.80
CA VAL A 112 -2.17 -2.09 12.05
C VAL A 112 -1.57 -1.82 13.42
N PHE A 113 -0.59 -0.94 13.45
CA PHE A 113 0.13 -0.55 14.66
C PHE A 113 0.02 0.96 14.85
N THR A 114 -0.01 1.40 16.10
CA THR A 114 0.16 2.80 16.50
C THR A 114 1.48 2.98 17.21
N THR A 115 2.07 4.16 17.09
CA THR A 115 3.24 4.56 17.87
C THR A 115 2.87 5.71 18.81
N ASP A 116 3.28 5.58 20.07
CA ASP A 116 3.14 6.65 21.07
C ASP A 116 4.11 7.81 20.76
N PHE A 117 5.18 7.51 20.03
CA PHE A 117 6.09 8.49 19.44
C PHE A 117 5.42 9.11 18.21
N ASP A 118 5.25 10.43 18.23
CA ASP A 118 4.74 11.25 17.13
C ASP A 118 3.32 10.93 16.64
N LYS A 119 2.55 10.10 17.37
CA LYS A 119 1.19 9.67 17.02
C LYS A 119 1.13 9.24 15.55
N ARG A 120 1.79 8.14 15.22
CA ARG A 120 1.84 7.62 13.85
C ARG A 120 1.21 6.24 13.78
N PHE A 121 0.77 5.89 12.58
CA PHE A 121 0.34 4.55 12.24
C PHE A 121 1.36 3.89 11.34
N LEU A 122 1.51 2.59 11.54
CA LEU A 122 2.18 1.69 10.62
C LEU A 122 1.20 0.60 10.22
N ILE A 123 1.04 0.37 8.93
CA ILE A 123 0.22 -0.72 8.39
C ILE A 123 1.15 -1.62 7.59
N SER A 124 1.19 -2.90 7.93
CA SER A 124 1.88 -3.93 7.16
C SER A 124 0.83 -4.83 6.53
N ALA A 125 0.77 -4.87 5.21
CA ALA A 125 -0.27 -5.57 4.48
C ALA A 125 0.29 -6.41 3.34
N SER A 126 -0.27 -7.60 3.13
CA SER A 126 0.18 -8.51 2.08
C SER A 126 -0.98 -9.12 1.30
N SER A 127 -0.74 -9.42 0.03
CA SER A 127 -1.70 -10.09 -0.85
C SER A 127 -1.00 -11.09 -1.77
N GLY A 128 -1.56 -12.28 -1.91
CA GLY A 128 -1.19 -13.23 -2.97
C GLY A 128 -1.87 -12.82 -4.27
N THR A 129 -1.09 -12.64 -5.32
CA THR A 129 -1.56 -12.22 -6.65
C THR A 129 -1.08 -13.18 -7.72
N ASN A 130 -1.67 -13.12 -8.91
CA ASN A 130 -1.17 -13.89 -10.04
C ASN A 130 0.31 -13.58 -10.36
N ALA A 131 0.80 -12.37 -10.10
CA ALA A 131 2.20 -12.01 -10.34
C ALA A 131 3.17 -12.43 -9.21
N GLY A 132 2.67 -12.74 -8.01
CA GLY A 132 3.50 -13.04 -6.84
C GLY A 132 2.87 -12.57 -5.53
N VAL A 133 3.64 -12.60 -4.44
CA VAL A 133 3.20 -12.09 -3.13
C VAL A 133 3.64 -10.64 -2.99
N ILE A 134 2.66 -9.75 -2.81
CA ILE A 134 2.89 -8.32 -2.68
C ILE A 134 2.87 -7.96 -1.20
N LEU A 135 3.84 -7.17 -0.78
CA LEU A 135 3.90 -6.57 0.54
C LEU A 135 3.86 -5.05 0.38
N VAL A 136 2.94 -4.42 1.10
CA VAL A 136 2.79 -2.98 1.19
C VAL A 136 2.92 -2.59 2.65
N THR A 137 3.89 -1.75 2.95
CA THR A 137 4.02 -1.09 4.26
C THR A 137 3.68 0.37 4.10
N TYR A 138 2.79 0.88 4.95
CA TYR A 138 2.36 2.28 4.94
C TYR A 138 2.57 2.89 6.31
N GLU A 139 3.15 4.09 6.33
CA GLU A 139 3.29 4.92 7.51
C GLU A 139 2.55 6.25 7.30
N GLY A 140 1.83 6.71 8.31
CA GLY A 140 1.14 8.00 8.28
C GLY A 140 0.97 8.62 9.66
N GLU A 141 0.69 9.92 9.70
CA GLU A 141 0.37 10.61 10.95
C GLU A 141 -1.09 10.43 11.39
N GLY A 142 -1.29 10.46 12.70
CA GLY A 142 -2.58 10.48 13.34
C GLY A 142 -2.75 9.39 14.39
N ASN A 143 -3.92 9.42 15.02
CA ASN A 143 -4.32 8.51 16.09
C ASN A 143 -5.75 7.97 15.88
N ASP A 144 -6.34 8.20 14.70
CA ASP A 144 -7.58 7.57 14.24
C ASP A 144 -7.28 6.38 13.32
N THR A 145 -7.48 5.17 13.84
CA THR A 145 -7.25 3.91 13.12
C THR A 145 -8.12 3.79 11.88
N ASN A 146 -9.39 4.22 11.95
CA ASN A 146 -10.31 4.10 10.81
C ASN A 146 -9.88 5.02 9.68
N LYS A 147 -9.44 6.24 10.01
CA LYS A 147 -8.85 7.15 9.02
C LYS A 147 -7.59 6.54 8.40
N ALA A 148 -6.68 5.99 9.20
CA ALA A 148 -5.45 5.39 8.69
C ALA A 148 -5.72 4.20 7.74
N ILE A 149 -6.66 3.32 8.09
CA ILE A 149 -7.10 2.21 7.23
C ILE A 149 -7.73 2.74 5.94
N ASN A 150 -8.54 3.80 6.00
CA ASN A 150 -9.16 4.39 4.81
C ASN A 150 -8.14 5.07 3.89
N ASP A 151 -7.18 5.81 4.44
CA ASP A 151 -6.08 6.41 3.68
C ASP A 151 -5.26 5.33 2.99
N PHE A 152 -4.91 4.27 3.71
CA PHE A 152 -4.23 3.10 3.17
C PHE A 152 -5.03 2.44 2.06
N LYS A 153 -6.32 2.16 2.30
CA LYS A 153 -7.24 1.58 1.31
C LYS A 153 -7.34 2.43 0.04
N SER A 154 -7.36 3.75 0.18
CA SER A 154 -7.34 4.68 -0.95
C SER A 154 -6.05 4.53 -1.77
N LEU A 155 -4.90 4.39 -1.12
CA LEU A 155 -3.61 4.15 -1.76
C LEU A 155 -3.58 2.81 -2.51
N ILE A 156 -3.90 1.70 -1.83
CA ILE A 156 -3.80 0.36 -2.44
C ILE A 156 -4.85 0.09 -3.53
N ASN A 157 -5.97 0.82 -3.54
CA ASN A 157 -6.91 0.79 -4.68
C ASN A 157 -6.30 1.36 -5.97
N ASN A 158 -5.25 2.16 -5.90
CA ASN A 158 -4.54 2.67 -7.08
C ASN A 158 -3.38 1.77 -7.51
N ILE A 159 -3.22 0.59 -6.89
CA ILE A 159 -2.25 -0.43 -7.27
C ILE A 159 -2.91 -1.40 -8.26
N LYS A 160 -2.32 -1.51 -9.45
CA LYS A 160 -2.69 -2.46 -10.49
C LYS A 160 -1.56 -3.47 -10.68
N ILE A 161 -1.93 -4.74 -10.75
CA ILE A 161 -0.98 -5.84 -10.97
C ILE A 161 -1.08 -6.27 -12.43
N GLU A 162 0.02 -6.13 -13.14
CA GLU A 162 0.15 -6.59 -14.52
C GLU A 162 0.59 -8.05 -14.54
N ALA A 163 -0.12 -8.87 -15.30
CA ALA A 163 0.22 -10.27 -15.45
C ALA A 163 1.68 -10.43 -15.95
N PRO A 164 2.46 -11.37 -15.37
CA PRO A 164 3.79 -11.65 -15.87
C PRO A 164 3.74 -12.15 -17.32
N LYS A 165 4.71 -11.74 -18.13
CA LYS A 165 4.81 -12.11 -19.55
C LYS A 165 4.87 -13.64 -19.77
N ASP A 166 5.35 -14.38 -18.76
CA ASP A 166 5.65 -15.82 -18.87
C ASP A 166 4.72 -16.74 -18.05
N ARG A 167 3.54 -16.26 -17.62
CA ARG A 167 2.49 -17.05 -16.91
C ARG A 167 3.02 -17.87 -15.71
N PHE A 168 3.31 -17.19 -14.60
CA PHE A 168 3.35 -17.73 -13.23
C PHE A 168 2.20 -17.06 -12.44
N LEU A 169 1.62 -17.51 -11.31
CA LEU A 169 1.60 -18.81 -10.60
C LEU A 169 0.29 -19.04 -9.79
N PHE A 170 -0.68 -18.11 -9.83
CA PHE A 170 -1.93 -18.27 -9.08
C PHE A 170 -3.12 -17.94 -9.97
N ASN A 171 -3.98 -18.93 -10.25
CA ASN A 171 -5.34 -18.62 -10.66
C ASN A 171 -6.19 -18.39 -9.41
N GLN A 172 -7.24 -17.57 -9.53
CA GLN A 172 -8.11 -17.20 -8.40
C GLN A 172 -8.75 -18.43 -7.73
N ASN A 173 -8.93 -19.53 -8.47
CA ASN A 173 -9.49 -20.78 -7.93
C ASN A 173 -8.49 -21.52 -7.03
N ASP A 174 -7.19 -21.41 -7.26
CA ASP A 174 -6.17 -22.04 -6.40
C ASP A 174 -5.98 -21.28 -5.08
N LEU A 175 -6.27 -19.98 -5.05
CA LEU A 175 -6.36 -19.20 -3.81
C LEU A 175 -7.63 -19.50 -3.00
N LEU A 176 -8.72 -19.93 -3.66
CA LEU A 176 -10.00 -20.23 -3.03
C LEU A 176 -10.12 -21.66 -2.47
N LYS A 177 -9.26 -22.59 -2.87
CA LYS A 177 -9.26 -23.99 -2.38
C LYS A 177 -8.69 -24.17 -0.97
N HIS A 178 -8.08 -23.13 -0.40
CA HIS A 178 -7.37 -23.18 0.88
C HIS A 178 -7.97 -22.26 1.96
N ASN A 179 -9.17 -21.71 1.72
CA ASN A 179 -10.06 -21.13 2.73
C ASN A 179 -11.21 -22.10 3.02
#